data_AF-A0A450T2V5-F1
#
_entry.id   AF-A0A450T2V5-F1
#
_cell.length_a   1.000
_cell.length_b   1.000
_cell.length_c   1.000
_cell.angle_alpha   90.00
_cell.angle_beta   90.00
_cell.angle_gamma   90.00
#
_symmetry.space_group_name_H-M   'P 1'
#
loop_
_entity.id
_entity.type
_entity.pdbx_description
1 polymer ?
#
loop_
_entity_poly.entity_id
_entity_poly.type
_entity_poly.pdbx_seq_one_letter_code
_entity_poly.pdbx_strand_id
1 'polypeptide(L)'
;MPGSRPAKGVLKPSGTIWISGTYHSIYQCGFALQKHGFHILNDIAWFKPNAPPNLSCRFFTASHETLIWARKDKNARHTFNYQAMKNGDFPEDKLKNANVQMRSVWSLSAPKTAEKKFGKHPTQKPEDLLRRIILASTNEGDIVLDPFTGSSTTGLMAYRWGRSFIGVDTEEPYLALSVKRFEEMVEKMVKPTFRTSLPIFGNYCRPHKTALNKLIKNKFFRWLSRLRLAIYTT
;
A
#
# COMPACT_ATOMS: atom_id res chain seq x y z
N MET A 1 -5.37 10.78 -30.16
CA MET A 1 -5.89 9.44 -29.78
C MET A 1 -6.16 9.40 -28.28
N PRO A 2 -7.29 8.84 -27.81
CA PRO A 2 -7.56 8.65 -26.38
C PRO A 2 -6.62 7.56 -25.84
N GLY A 3 -5.37 7.94 -25.59
CA GLY A 3 -4.26 7.05 -25.30
C GLY A 3 -4.45 6.36 -23.95
N SER A 4 -4.27 5.04 -23.97
CA SER A 4 -4.24 4.11 -22.84
C SER A 4 -3.77 4.75 -21.53
N ARG A 5 -4.66 4.81 -20.53
CA ARG A 5 -4.33 5.21 -19.15
C ARG A 5 -4.08 3.94 -18.34
N PRO A 6 -2.83 3.44 -18.25
CA PRO A 6 -2.58 2.08 -17.76
C PRO A 6 -3.12 1.87 -16.34
N ALA A 7 -2.92 2.83 -15.43
CA ALA A 7 -3.40 2.76 -14.05
C ALA A 7 -4.94 2.84 -13.89
N LYS A 8 -5.60 3.72 -14.65
CA LYS A 8 -7.07 3.87 -14.59
C LYS A 8 -7.79 2.71 -15.29
N GLY A 9 -7.17 2.13 -16.31
CA GLY A 9 -7.71 1.00 -17.06
C GLY A 9 -7.75 -0.31 -16.26
N VAL A 10 -6.81 -0.51 -15.34
CA VAL A 10 -6.71 -1.77 -14.54
C VAL A 10 -7.64 -1.80 -13.33
N LEU A 11 -8.07 -0.65 -12.81
CA LEU A 11 -9.01 -0.58 -11.68
C LEU A 11 -10.41 -1.01 -12.10
N LYS A 12 -11.13 -1.77 -11.24
CA LYS A 12 -12.59 -1.96 -11.39
C LYS A 12 -13.31 -0.60 -11.34
N PRO A 13 -14.54 -0.48 -11.86
CA PRO A 13 -15.33 0.76 -11.77
C PRO A 13 -15.46 1.31 -10.35
N SER A 14 -15.55 0.43 -9.33
CA SER A 14 -15.61 0.78 -7.91
C SER A 14 -14.25 0.84 -7.20
N GLY A 15 -13.16 0.67 -7.94
CA GLY A 15 -11.81 0.59 -7.39
C GLY A 15 -11.31 1.94 -6.85
N THR A 16 -10.42 1.86 -5.87
CA THR A 16 -9.71 3.01 -5.31
C THR A 16 -8.21 2.89 -5.49
N ILE A 17 -7.54 4.04 -5.47
CA ILE A 17 -6.09 4.16 -5.51
C ILE A 17 -5.58 4.87 -4.25
N TRP A 18 -4.47 4.38 -3.72
CA TRP A 18 -3.69 5.04 -2.69
C TRP A 18 -2.32 5.44 -3.24
N ILE A 19 -1.89 6.67 -3.01
CA ILE A 19 -0.57 7.16 -3.39
C ILE A 19 0.13 7.70 -2.15
N SER A 20 1.36 7.23 -1.87
CA SER A 20 2.22 7.82 -0.82
C SER A 20 3.31 8.70 -1.41
N GLY A 21 3.60 9.82 -0.73
CA GLY A 21 4.66 10.73 -1.14
C GLY A 21 5.07 11.70 -0.05
N THR A 22 6.14 12.44 -0.35
CA THR A 22 6.54 13.61 0.45
C THR A 22 6.14 14.87 -0.32
N TYR A 23 6.32 16.05 0.28
CA TYR A 23 6.07 17.33 -0.37
C TYR A 23 6.82 17.52 -1.71
N HIS A 24 7.89 16.76 -1.98
CA HIS A 24 8.60 16.79 -3.26
C HIS A 24 7.80 16.24 -4.45
N SER A 25 6.81 15.36 -4.20
CA SER A 25 6.11 14.62 -5.26
C SER A 25 4.60 14.56 -5.09
N ILE A 26 4.08 14.68 -3.85
CA ILE A 26 2.68 14.36 -3.58
C ILE A 26 1.71 15.37 -4.22
N TYR A 27 2.08 16.66 -4.29
CA TYR A 27 1.25 17.68 -4.91
C TYR A 27 1.06 17.43 -6.40
N GLN A 28 2.14 17.07 -7.09
CA GLN A 28 2.03 16.73 -8.49
C GLN A 28 1.20 15.46 -8.67
N CYS A 29 1.35 14.46 -7.79
CA CYS A 29 0.55 13.23 -7.86
C CYS A 29 -0.95 13.52 -7.69
N GLY A 30 -1.32 14.38 -6.75
CA GLY A 30 -2.69 14.84 -6.55
C GLY A 30 -3.25 15.54 -7.78
N PHE A 31 -2.48 16.46 -8.37
CA PHE A 31 -2.84 17.12 -9.62
C PHE A 31 -3.04 16.12 -10.77
N ALA A 32 -2.15 15.14 -10.92
CA ALA A 32 -2.25 14.12 -11.95
C ALA A 32 -3.52 13.26 -11.78
N LEU A 33 -3.86 12.86 -10.55
CA LEU A 33 -5.11 12.14 -10.25
C LEU A 33 -6.34 12.93 -10.71
N GLN A 34 -6.45 14.20 -10.30
CA GLN A 34 -7.58 15.06 -10.67
C GLN A 34 -7.65 15.28 -12.18
N LYS A 35 -6.52 15.56 -12.84
CA LYS A 35 -6.43 15.73 -14.30
C LYS A 35 -6.89 14.48 -15.06
N HIS A 36 -6.73 13.30 -14.47
CA HIS A 36 -7.18 12.03 -15.06
C HIS A 36 -8.59 11.58 -14.62
N GLY A 37 -9.31 12.45 -13.91
CA GLY A 37 -10.71 12.28 -13.53
C GLY A 37 -10.94 11.38 -12.30
N PHE A 38 -9.89 11.12 -11.52
CA PHE A 38 -10.07 10.55 -10.19
C PHE A 38 -10.68 11.60 -9.25
N HIS A 39 -11.41 11.13 -8.25
CA HIS A 39 -11.93 11.97 -7.19
C HIS A 39 -11.23 11.63 -5.88
N ILE A 40 -10.46 12.58 -5.35
CA ILE A 40 -9.76 12.45 -4.07
C ILE A 40 -10.81 12.41 -2.95
N LEU A 41 -10.71 11.39 -2.10
CA LEU A 41 -11.57 11.16 -0.95
C LEU A 41 -10.96 11.78 0.31
N ASN A 42 -9.68 11.51 0.56
CA ASN A 42 -8.93 12.09 1.66
C ASN A 42 -7.46 12.28 1.28
N ASP A 43 -6.84 13.31 1.85
CA ASP A 43 -5.43 13.33 2.16
C ASP A 43 -5.23 12.89 3.62
N ILE A 44 -4.20 12.09 3.86
CA ILE A 44 -3.90 11.53 5.17
C ILE A 44 -2.44 11.84 5.50
N ALA A 45 -2.21 12.40 6.66
CA ALA A 45 -0.88 12.64 7.20
C ALA A 45 -0.41 11.41 7.97
N TRP A 46 0.56 10.68 7.40
CA TRP A 46 1.30 9.68 8.14
C TRP A 46 2.40 10.37 8.95
N PHE A 47 2.08 10.67 10.20
CA PHE A 47 3.01 11.22 11.18
C PHE A 47 3.94 10.13 11.70
N LYS A 48 5.23 10.46 11.80
CA LYS A 48 6.31 9.59 12.28
C LYS A 48 6.83 10.13 13.61
N PRO A 49 6.37 9.59 14.76
CA PRO A 49 6.75 10.10 16.08
C PRO A 49 8.26 10.13 16.34
N ASN A 50 8.98 9.16 15.76
CA ASN A 50 10.42 8.98 15.94
C ASN A 50 11.21 9.43 14.69
N ALA A 51 10.76 10.49 14.01
CA ALA A 51 11.46 11.03 12.87
C ALA A 51 12.84 11.58 13.28
N PRO A 52 13.92 11.29 12.55
CA PRO A 52 15.24 11.82 12.86
C PRO A 52 15.24 13.35 12.72
N PRO A 53 15.92 14.09 13.61
CA PRO A 53 15.94 15.54 13.58
C PRO A 53 16.61 16.08 12.30
N ASN A 54 16.21 17.27 11.89
CA ASN A 54 16.88 17.99 10.81
C ASN A 54 18.20 18.58 11.32
N LEU A 55 19.32 17.99 10.90
CA LEU A 55 20.66 18.42 11.31
C LEU A 55 21.13 19.73 10.66
N SER A 56 20.48 20.21 9.60
CA SER A 56 20.83 21.47 8.96
C SER A 56 20.33 22.69 9.74
N CYS A 57 19.33 22.51 10.61
CA CYS A 57 18.66 23.58 11.37
C CYS A 57 18.09 24.74 10.53
N ARG A 58 17.97 24.57 9.20
CA ARG A 58 17.47 25.62 8.28
C ARG A 58 15.96 25.58 8.06
N PHE A 59 15.33 24.45 8.39
CA PHE A 59 13.90 24.20 8.17
C PHE A 59 13.44 23.05 9.07
N PHE A 60 12.12 22.87 9.17
CA PHE A 60 11.51 21.87 10.04
C PHE A 60 11.95 20.42 9.72
N THR A 61 11.88 19.56 10.74
CA THR A 61 12.07 18.12 10.58
C THR A 61 10.97 17.52 9.70
N ALA A 62 11.37 16.76 8.69
CA ALA A 62 10.45 16.00 7.84
C ALA A 62 9.85 14.82 8.62
N SER A 63 8.84 15.11 9.44
CA SER A 63 8.22 14.16 10.38
C SER A 63 6.96 13.48 9.86
N HIS A 64 6.58 13.69 8.60
CA HIS A 64 5.43 13.01 8.00
C HIS A 64 5.59 12.73 6.52
N GLU A 65 4.79 11.79 6.03
CA GLU A 65 4.49 11.58 4.60
C GLU A 65 2.99 11.79 4.39
N THR A 66 2.60 12.13 3.16
CA THR A 66 1.20 12.31 2.78
C THR A 66 0.73 11.11 1.96
N LEU A 67 -0.46 10.61 2.27
CA LEU A 67 -1.16 9.58 1.54
C LEU A 67 -2.38 10.22 0.87
N ILE A 68 -2.58 10.02 -0.42
CA ILE A 68 -3.79 10.41 -1.12
C ILE A 68 -4.60 9.15 -1.40
N TRP A 69 -5.86 9.15 -0.96
CA TRP A 69 -6.84 8.13 -1.31
C TRP A 69 -7.85 8.71 -2.30
N ALA A 70 -8.07 8.03 -3.43
CA ALA A 70 -8.98 8.51 -4.46
C ALA A 70 -9.78 7.36 -5.09
N ARG A 71 -11.04 7.64 -5.44
CA ARG A 71 -11.88 6.74 -6.24
C ARG A 71 -11.73 7.01 -7.74
N LYS A 72 -11.93 5.97 -8.54
CA LYS A 72 -11.72 5.99 -10.00
C LYS A 72 -12.43 7.12 -10.74
N ASP A 73 -13.68 7.39 -10.38
CA ASP A 73 -14.53 8.42 -10.99
C ASP A 73 -15.37 9.16 -9.91
N LYS A 74 -15.77 10.41 -10.19
CA LYS A 74 -16.50 11.29 -9.24
C LYS A 74 -17.77 10.65 -8.68
N ASN A 75 -18.50 9.89 -9.48
CA ASN A 75 -19.77 9.29 -9.08
C ASN A 75 -19.64 7.79 -8.77
N ALA A 76 -18.43 7.24 -8.80
CA ALA A 76 -18.22 5.82 -8.50
C ALA A 76 -18.49 5.53 -7.01
N ARG A 77 -19.12 4.39 -6.76
CA ARG A 77 -19.08 3.75 -5.43
C ARG A 77 -17.65 3.30 -5.14
N HIS A 78 -17.31 3.18 -3.86
CA HIS A 78 -16.04 2.63 -3.42
C HIS A 78 -16.22 1.89 -2.11
N THR A 79 -15.28 0.99 -1.81
CA THR A 79 -15.25 0.27 -0.52
C THR A 79 -14.64 1.16 0.55
N PHE A 80 -15.36 1.33 1.66
CA PHE A 80 -14.82 1.88 2.90
C PHE A 80 -15.38 1.11 4.08
N ASN A 81 -14.53 0.34 4.75
CA ASN A 81 -14.92 -0.48 5.90
C ASN A 81 -14.95 0.39 7.17
N TYR A 82 -15.92 1.29 7.25
CA TYR A 82 -16.06 2.24 8.34
C TYR A 82 -16.05 1.58 9.71
N GLN A 83 -16.79 0.47 9.88
CA GLN A 83 -16.84 -0.25 11.16
C GLN A 83 -15.49 -0.83 11.55
N ALA A 84 -14.71 -1.36 10.60
CA ALA A 84 -13.36 -1.82 10.86
C ALA A 84 -12.43 -0.65 11.25
N MET A 85 -12.58 0.52 10.64
CA MET A 85 -11.78 1.70 10.98
C MET A 85 -12.18 2.34 12.32
N LYS A 86 -13.45 2.23 12.71
CA LYS A 86 -13.97 2.75 13.98
C LYS A 86 -13.62 1.82 15.15
N ASN A 87 -13.94 0.54 15.00
CA ASN A 87 -13.90 -0.45 16.09
C ASN A 87 -12.67 -1.36 16.05
N GLY A 88 -11.91 -1.36 14.95
CA GLY A 88 -10.73 -2.19 14.81
C GLY A 88 -9.59 -1.76 15.75
N ASP A 89 -8.72 -2.73 16.02
CA ASP A 89 -7.56 -2.55 16.88
C ASP A 89 -6.35 -2.01 16.11
N PHE A 90 -5.81 -0.89 16.61
CA PHE A 90 -4.67 -0.17 16.04
C PHE A 90 -3.75 0.33 17.17
N PRO A 91 -3.22 -0.57 18.01
CA PRO A 91 -2.47 -0.21 19.21
C PRO A 91 -1.15 0.49 18.88
N GLU A 92 -0.66 0.35 17.65
CA GLU A 92 0.51 1.04 17.14
C GLU A 92 0.32 2.56 16.99
N ASP A 93 -0.93 3.04 16.93
CA ASP A 93 -1.27 4.43 16.68
C ASP A 93 -1.84 5.11 17.93
N LYS A 94 -0.97 5.86 18.60
CA LYS A 94 -1.28 6.61 19.82
C LYS A 94 -2.35 7.68 19.63
N LEU A 95 -2.70 8.05 18.40
CA LEU A 95 -3.75 9.04 18.11
C LEU A 95 -5.12 8.39 17.84
N LYS A 96 -5.20 7.05 17.76
CA LYS A 96 -6.45 6.30 17.55
C LYS A 96 -7.06 5.90 18.90
N ASN A 97 -8.20 6.52 19.22
CA ASN A 97 -9.02 6.13 20.37
C ASN A 97 -9.91 4.93 20.02
N ALA A 98 -10.09 4.00 20.96
CA ALA A 98 -10.97 2.85 20.79
C ALA A 98 -12.41 3.26 20.47
N ASN A 99 -13.07 2.57 19.54
CA ASN A 99 -14.47 2.80 19.13
C ASN A 99 -14.80 4.20 18.57
N VAL A 100 -13.80 5.05 18.35
CA VAL A 100 -13.93 6.36 17.71
C VAL A 100 -13.53 6.26 16.24
N GLN A 101 -14.20 7.03 15.40
CA GLN A 101 -13.91 7.12 13.97
C GLN A 101 -12.42 7.42 13.70
N MET A 102 -11.83 6.69 12.75
CA MET A 102 -10.47 6.92 12.28
C MET A 102 -10.34 8.33 11.69
N ARG A 103 -9.31 9.06 12.12
CA ARG A 103 -9.00 10.42 11.64
C ARG A 103 -8.02 10.37 10.47
N SER A 104 -7.78 11.51 9.83
CA SER A 104 -6.84 11.66 8.71
C SER A 104 -5.38 11.86 9.14
N VAL A 105 -5.07 11.86 10.45
CA VAL A 105 -3.69 11.90 10.96
C VAL A 105 -3.40 10.58 11.65
N TRP A 106 -2.41 9.86 11.13
CA TRP A 106 -2.03 8.52 11.59
C TRP A 106 -0.63 8.55 12.19
N SER A 107 -0.50 8.19 13.46
CA SER A 107 0.79 8.15 14.17
C SER A 107 1.39 6.76 14.06
N LEU A 108 2.28 6.56 13.09
CA LEU A 108 2.87 5.25 12.81
C LEU A 108 4.39 5.36 12.71
N SER A 109 5.10 4.46 13.38
CA SER A 109 6.57 4.43 13.33
C SER A 109 7.10 3.93 11.98
N ALA A 110 8.37 4.21 11.71
CA ALA A 110 9.09 3.62 10.58
C ALA A 110 9.17 2.08 10.72
N PRO A 111 9.45 1.33 9.62
CA PRO A 111 9.50 -0.12 9.67
C PRO A 111 10.46 -0.63 10.75
N LYS A 112 9.97 -1.56 11.57
CA LYS A 112 10.68 -2.15 12.70
C LYS A 112 11.89 -2.96 12.21
N THR A 113 12.87 -3.18 13.07
CA THR A 113 14.07 -3.98 12.73
C THR A 113 13.70 -5.39 12.26
N ALA A 114 12.69 -6.01 12.87
CA ALA A 114 12.18 -7.32 12.47
C ALA A 114 11.67 -7.36 11.02
N GLU A 115 11.09 -6.27 10.53
CA GLU A 115 10.59 -6.17 9.14
C GLU A 115 11.74 -6.10 8.11
N LYS A 116 12.99 -5.88 8.55
CA LYS A 116 14.19 -5.74 7.71
C LYS A 116 15.13 -6.96 7.78
N LYS A 117 14.66 -8.07 8.36
CA LYS A 117 15.45 -9.28 8.63
C LYS A 117 16.22 -9.79 7.40
N PHE A 118 15.59 -9.79 6.23
CA PHE A 118 16.17 -10.36 5.00
C PHE A 118 16.94 -9.37 4.14
N GLY A 119 16.98 -8.09 4.53
CA GLY A 119 17.62 -7.02 3.76
C GLY A 119 16.92 -5.68 3.97
N LYS A 120 17.64 -4.59 3.67
CA LYS A 120 17.11 -3.23 3.75
C LYS A 120 16.66 -2.77 2.36
N HIS A 121 15.37 -2.50 2.20
CA HIS A 121 14.89 -1.67 1.09
C HIS A 121 14.90 -0.20 1.55
N PRO A 122 15.52 0.75 0.81
CA PRO A 122 15.72 2.13 1.27
C PRO A 122 14.45 2.84 1.71
N THR A 123 13.32 2.50 1.09
CA THR A 123 12.02 3.16 1.30
C THR A 123 10.92 2.18 1.70
N GLN A 124 11.28 1.07 2.36
CA GLN A 124 10.28 0.12 2.88
C GLN A 124 9.23 0.84 3.73
N LYS A 125 7.96 0.55 3.45
CA LYS A 125 6.84 1.06 4.24
C LYS A 125 6.52 0.07 5.39
N PRO A 126 6.05 0.56 6.54
CA PRO A 126 5.78 -0.29 7.70
C PRO A 126 4.53 -1.15 7.46
N GLU A 127 4.56 -2.40 7.90
CA GLU A 127 3.43 -3.34 7.77
C GLU A 127 2.12 -2.76 8.33
N ASP A 128 2.18 -2.08 9.47
CA ASP A 128 1.01 -1.49 10.13
C ASP A 128 0.29 -0.44 9.26
N LEU A 129 1.04 0.33 8.46
CA LEU A 129 0.46 1.30 7.52
C LEU A 129 -0.31 0.59 6.40
N LEU A 130 0.29 -0.45 5.82
CA LEU A 130 -0.29 -1.19 4.70
C LEU A 130 -1.49 -2.00 5.16
N ARG A 131 -1.41 -2.60 6.35
CA ARG A 131 -2.54 -3.28 7.01
C ARG A 131 -3.74 -2.34 7.09
N ARG A 132 -3.53 -1.12 7.59
CA ARG A 132 -4.63 -0.14 7.73
C ARG A 132 -5.25 0.22 6.39
N ILE A 133 -4.43 0.49 5.37
CA ILE A 133 -4.93 0.83 4.03
C ILE A 133 -5.77 -0.33 3.46
N ILE A 134 -5.26 -1.56 3.54
CA ILE A 134 -5.94 -2.75 3.01
C ILE A 134 -7.27 -2.98 3.73
N LEU A 135 -7.27 -2.95 5.07
CA LEU A 135 -8.50 -3.13 5.85
C LEU A 135 -9.52 -2.00 5.61
N ALA A 136 -9.06 -0.76 5.35
CA ALA A 136 -9.95 0.37 5.11
C ALA A 136 -10.69 0.26 3.77
N SER A 137 -10.01 -0.17 2.70
CA SER A 137 -10.51 0.00 1.32
C SER A 137 -10.64 -1.29 0.52
N THR A 138 -10.58 -2.47 1.14
CA THR A 138 -10.78 -3.77 0.46
C THR A 138 -11.57 -4.75 1.32
N ASN A 139 -12.23 -5.72 0.69
CA ASN A 139 -12.84 -6.88 1.32
C ASN A 139 -11.97 -8.13 1.15
N GLU A 140 -12.26 -9.19 1.93
CA GLU A 140 -11.63 -10.50 1.69
C GLU A 140 -11.94 -10.99 0.27
N GLY A 141 -10.95 -11.63 -0.36
CA GLY A 141 -11.02 -12.06 -1.76
C GLY A 141 -10.75 -10.98 -2.80
N ASP A 142 -10.71 -9.69 -2.43
CA ASP A 142 -10.31 -8.63 -3.35
C ASP A 142 -8.86 -8.80 -3.82
N ILE A 143 -8.53 -8.20 -4.97
CA ILE A 143 -7.18 -8.18 -5.51
C ILE A 143 -6.56 -6.80 -5.28
N VAL A 144 -5.33 -6.81 -4.76
CA VAL A 144 -4.51 -5.62 -4.54
C VAL A 144 -3.36 -5.61 -5.54
N LEU A 145 -3.23 -4.55 -6.32
CA LEU A 145 -2.11 -4.35 -7.24
C LEU A 145 -1.17 -3.26 -6.71
N ASP A 146 0.13 -3.54 -6.72
CA ASP A 146 1.18 -2.58 -6.38
C ASP A 146 2.25 -2.56 -7.49
N PRO A 147 2.33 -1.49 -8.31
CA PRO A 147 3.26 -1.41 -9.43
C PRO A 147 4.68 -1.00 -9.01
N PHE A 148 4.90 -0.74 -7.71
CA PHE A 148 6.18 -0.34 -7.10
C PHE A 148 6.41 -1.18 -5.84
N THR A 149 6.29 -2.50 -5.98
CA THR A 149 6.14 -3.38 -4.82
C THR A 149 7.37 -3.42 -3.93
N GLY A 150 8.56 -3.18 -4.48
CA GLY A 150 9.83 -3.29 -3.77
C GLY A 150 9.93 -4.62 -3.01
N SER A 151 10.14 -4.52 -1.70
CA SER A 151 10.17 -5.68 -0.78
C SER A 151 8.79 -6.27 -0.42
N SER A 152 7.74 -5.89 -1.14
CA SER A 152 6.37 -6.41 -1.08
C SER A 152 5.66 -6.35 0.26
N THR A 153 5.88 -5.30 1.07
CA THR A 153 5.07 -5.07 2.28
C THR A 153 3.56 -5.06 1.98
N THR A 154 3.15 -4.45 0.85
CA THR A 154 1.75 -4.45 0.39
C THR A 154 1.22 -5.87 0.19
N GLY A 155 2.01 -6.72 -0.47
CA GLY A 155 1.63 -8.10 -0.75
C GLY A 155 1.56 -8.98 0.48
N LEU A 156 2.50 -8.83 1.41
CA LEU A 156 2.47 -9.56 2.68
C LEU A 156 1.22 -9.24 3.48
N MET A 157 0.86 -7.95 3.57
CA MET A 157 -0.35 -7.54 4.29
C MET A 157 -1.63 -7.93 3.54
N ALA A 158 -1.64 -7.88 2.20
CA ALA A 158 -2.80 -8.34 1.43
C ALA A 158 -3.05 -9.83 1.68
N TYR A 159 -2.02 -10.65 1.52
CA TYR A 159 -2.10 -12.10 1.75
C TYR A 159 -2.50 -12.44 3.19
N ARG A 160 -1.85 -11.81 4.19
CA ARG A 160 -2.14 -12.05 5.61
C ARG A 160 -3.60 -11.79 5.98
N TRP A 161 -4.25 -10.88 5.30
CA TRP A 161 -5.65 -10.55 5.53
C TRP A 161 -6.57 -11.15 4.45
N GLY A 162 -6.18 -12.22 3.75
CA GLY A 162 -7.09 -12.93 2.85
C GLY A 162 -7.44 -12.18 1.56
N ARG A 163 -6.56 -11.29 1.09
CA ARG A 163 -6.64 -10.66 -0.24
C ARG A 163 -5.62 -11.29 -1.17
N SER A 164 -5.95 -11.31 -2.46
CA SER A 164 -4.99 -11.64 -3.52
C SER A 164 -4.10 -10.42 -3.82
N PHE A 165 -2.90 -10.68 -4.34
CA PHE A 165 -1.92 -9.63 -4.58
C PHE A 165 -1.20 -9.78 -5.92
N ILE A 166 -0.97 -8.66 -6.60
CA ILE A 166 -0.10 -8.55 -7.78
C ILE A 166 0.92 -7.46 -7.51
N GLY A 167 2.20 -7.84 -7.43
CA GLY A 167 3.31 -6.91 -7.25
C GLY A 167 4.17 -6.83 -8.49
N VAL A 168 4.54 -5.62 -8.88
CA VAL A 168 5.49 -5.37 -9.97
C VAL A 168 6.62 -4.50 -9.44
N ASP A 169 7.85 -4.86 -9.76
CA ASP A 169 9.04 -4.03 -9.55
C ASP A 169 10.02 -4.25 -10.70
N THR A 170 10.88 -3.27 -10.97
CA THR A 170 11.93 -3.39 -11.99
C THR A 170 13.22 -3.95 -11.42
N GLU A 171 13.40 -3.89 -10.10
CA GLU A 171 14.63 -4.30 -9.41
C GLU A 171 14.52 -5.77 -8.94
N GLU A 172 15.17 -6.67 -9.67
CA GLU A 172 15.22 -8.10 -9.33
C GLU A 172 15.67 -8.40 -7.89
N PRO A 173 16.66 -7.69 -7.29
CA PRO A 173 17.05 -7.93 -5.91
C PRO A 173 15.93 -7.69 -4.89
N TYR A 174 15.03 -6.74 -5.17
CA TYR A 174 13.88 -6.47 -4.31
C TYR A 174 12.80 -7.55 -4.45
N LEU A 175 12.57 -8.06 -5.66
CA LEU A 175 11.68 -9.20 -5.87
C LEU A 175 12.20 -10.47 -5.17
N ALA A 176 13.51 -10.73 -5.23
CA ALA A 176 14.13 -11.84 -4.50
C ALA A 176 13.97 -11.69 -2.98
N LEU A 177 14.11 -10.47 -2.45
CA LEU A 177 13.84 -10.16 -1.04
C LEU A 177 12.37 -10.42 -0.66
N SER A 178 11.44 -10.05 -1.53
CA SER A 178 10.01 -10.27 -1.34
C SER A 178 9.67 -11.76 -1.22
N VAL A 179 10.24 -12.60 -2.09
CA VAL A 179 10.05 -14.07 -2.03
C VAL A 179 10.42 -14.62 -0.66
N LYS A 180 11.60 -14.26 -0.14
CA LYS A 180 12.05 -14.71 1.20
C LYS A 180 11.10 -14.27 2.32
N ARG A 181 10.56 -13.04 2.24
CA ARG A 181 9.59 -12.55 3.23
C ARG A 181 8.27 -13.34 3.17
N PHE A 182 7.81 -13.68 1.95
CA PHE A 182 6.61 -14.50 1.77
C PHE A 182 6.82 -15.93 2.29
N GLU A 183 7.94 -16.56 1.99
CA GLU A 183 8.29 -17.89 2.50
C GLU A 183 8.25 -17.94 4.03
N GLU A 184 8.88 -16.96 4.69
CA GLU A 184 8.85 -16.88 6.17
C GLU A 184 7.43 -16.67 6.71
N MET A 185 6.62 -15.82 6.06
CA MET A 185 5.24 -15.59 6.49
C MET A 185 4.39 -16.86 6.34
N VAL A 186 4.50 -17.56 5.21
CA VAL A 186 3.78 -18.81 4.95
C VAL A 186 4.22 -19.88 5.95
N GLU A 187 5.52 -20.02 6.21
CA GLU A 187 6.03 -20.95 7.21
C GLU A 187 5.46 -20.67 8.61
N LYS A 188 5.40 -19.40 9.01
CA LYS A 188 4.81 -18.97 10.29
C LYS A 188 3.30 -19.20 10.37
N MET A 189 2.58 -19.13 9.25
CA MET A 189 1.14 -19.40 9.20
C MET A 189 0.83 -20.91 9.18
N VAL A 190 1.70 -21.71 8.56
CA VAL A 190 1.53 -23.17 8.45
C VAL A 190 1.95 -23.89 9.73
N LYS A 191 2.97 -23.38 10.46
CA LYS A 191 3.34 -23.91 11.77
C LYS A 191 2.21 -23.60 12.78
N PRO A 192 1.44 -24.60 13.24
CA PRO A 192 0.31 -24.34 14.11
C PRO A 192 0.85 -23.95 15.49
N THR A 193 0.73 -22.67 15.87
CA THR A 193 0.42 -22.36 17.27
C THR A 193 -0.90 -23.06 17.58
N PHE A 194 -0.87 -24.03 18.48
CA PHE A 194 -1.98 -24.90 18.86
C PHE A 194 -3.37 -24.24 18.88
N ARG A 195 -4.35 -24.98 18.31
CA ARG A 195 -5.83 -24.81 18.29
C ARG A 195 -6.30 -23.56 17.52
N THR A 196 -6.99 -23.64 16.38
CA THR A 196 -8.16 -24.46 16.03
C THR A 196 -8.22 -24.72 14.52
N SER A 197 -8.90 -25.81 14.14
CA SER A 197 -9.09 -26.28 12.76
C SER A 197 -9.89 -25.30 11.91
N LEU A 198 -9.27 -24.74 10.87
CA LEU A 198 -9.95 -24.23 9.68
C LEU A 198 -9.34 -24.88 8.44
N PRO A 199 -10.16 -25.28 7.44
CA PRO A 199 -9.67 -26.00 6.27
C PRO A 199 -8.80 -25.11 5.39
N ILE A 200 -7.61 -25.61 5.04
CA ILE A 200 -6.70 -25.02 4.07
C ILE A 200 -7.32 -25.21 2.68
N PHE A 201 -7.89 -24.15 2.10
CA PHE A 201 -8.25 -24.15 0.68
C PHE A 201 -7.02 -23.80 -0.17
N GLY A 202 -6.73 -24.68 -1.12
CA GLY A 202 -5.49 -24.73 -1.88
C GLY A 202 -5.34 -23.75 -3.05
N ASN A 203 -4.09 -23.68 -3.50
CA ASN A 203 -3.62 -23.38 -4.86
C ASN A 203 -3.94 -22.01 -5.48
N TYR A 204 -3.46 -20.91 -4.89
CA TYR A 204 -3.27 -19.65 -5.63
C TYR A 204 -1.99 -18.90 -5.23
N CYS A 205 -0.83 -19.50 -5.52
CA CYS A 205 0.40 -18.73 -5.67
C CYS A 205 1.23 -19.33 -6.81
N ARG A 206 0.98 -18.87 -8.04
CA ARG A 206 1.93 -19.05 -9.14
C ARG A 206 2.41 -17.66 -9.57
N PRO A 207 3.71 -17.36 -9.55
CA PRO A 207 4.23 -16.17 -10.19
C PRO A 207 3.98 -16.28 -11.70
N HIS A 208 2.94 -15.62 -12.20
CA HIS A 208 2.61 -15.64 -13.62
C HIS A 208 3.58 -14.70 -14.37
N LYS A 209 4.64 -15.26 -14.95
CA LYS A 209 5.45 -14.57 -15.96
C LYS A 209 4.65 -14.53 -17.27
N THR A 210 3.81 -13.53 -17.51
CA THR A 210 3.44 -13.19 -18.91
C THR A 210 2.74 -11.83 -19.08
N ALA A 211 3.15 -11.14 -20.15
CA ALA A 211 2.52 -9.99 -20.83
C ALA A 211 2.66 -8.57 -20.22
N LEU A 212 3.85 -8.17 -19.76
CA LEU A 212 4.12 -6.80 -19.27
C LEU A 212 4.91 -5.90 -20.24
N ASN A 213 5.27 -6.36 -21.44
CA ASN A 213 6.12 -5.58 -22.35
C ASN A 213 5.42 -4.37 -23.01
N LYS A 214 4.08 -4.27 -22.95
CA LYS A 214 3.31 -3.15 -23.50
C LYS A 214 3.01 -2.04 -22.49
N LEU A 215 2.96 -2.33 -21.19
CA LEU A 215 2.59 -1.35 -20.14
C LEU A 215 3.75 -0.39 -19.80
N ILE A 216 4.99 -0.88 -19.88
CA ILE A 216 6.20 -0.22 -19.40
C ILE A 216 6.70 0.89 -20.36
N LYS A 217 6.34 0.86 -21.65
CA LYS A 217 6.87 1.79 -22.67
C LYS A 217 6.24 3.19 -22.69
N ASN A 218 5.23 3.48 -21.85
CA ASN A 218 4.54 4.77 -21.88
C ASN A 218 5.22 5.84 -20.98
N LYS A 219 5.35 7.08 -21.51
CA LYS A 219 5.93 8.25 -20.79
C LYS A 219 5.31 8.53 -19.41
N PHE A 220 4.09 8.05 -19.18
CA PHE A 220 3.38 8.10 -17.88
C PHE A 220 4.14 7.34 -16.76
N PHE A 221 4.76 6.19 -17.06
CA PHE A 221 5.50 5.40 -16.06
C PHE A 221 6.86 6.01 -15.69
N ARG A 222 7.51 6.73 -16.62
CA ARG A 222 8.76 7.49 -16.34
C ARG A 222 8.54 8.60 -15.30
N TRP A 223 7.32 9.09 -15.17
CA TRP A 223 6.94 10.08 -14.17
C TRP A 223 6.62 9.42 -12.82
N LEU A 224 6.09 8.19 -12.85
CA LEU A 224 5.77 7.42 -11.66
C LEU A 224 6.99 6.77 -10.97
N SER A 225 8.18 6.75 -11.59
CA SER A 225 9.41 6.19 -10.99
C SER A 225 9.91 6.93 -9.73
N ARG A 226 9.29 8.08 -9.39
CA ARG A 226 9.50 8.80 -8.13
C ARG A 226 8.41 8.56 -7.09
N LEU A 227 7.33 7.85 -7.43
CA LEU A 227 6.36 7.37 -6.45
C LEU A 227 6.96 6.22 -5.67
N ARG A 228 6.69 6.24 -4.36
CA ARG A 228 7.22 5.23 -3.45
C ARG A 228 6.21 4.13 -3.11
N LEU A 229 4.95 4.27 -3.52
CA LEU A 229 3.90 3.25 -3.43
C LEU A 229 2.63 3.74 -4.16
N ALA A 230 2.02 2.88 -4.97
CA ALA A 230 0.67 3.08 -5.51
C ALA A 230 -0.16 1.81 -5.30
N ILE A 231 -1.11 1.81 -4.36
CA ILE A 231 -1.96 0.63 -4.14
C ILE A 231 -3.22 0.79 -4.97
N TYR A 232 -3.45 -0.14 -5.88
CA TYR A 232 -4.70 -0.27 -6.61
C TYR A 232 -5.54 -1.35 -5.95
N THR A 233 -6.78 -1.01 -5.64
CA THR A 233 -7.78 -1.97 -5.17
C THR A 233 -8.69 -2.28 -6.34
N THR A 234 -8.64 -3.52 -6.84
CA THR A 234 -9.50 -3.98 -7.94
C THR A 234 -10.65 -4.77 -7.37
#